data_AF-A0A7S4MWW2-F1
#
_entry.id   AF-A0A7S4MWW2-F1
#
_cell.length_a   1.000
_cell.length_b   1.000
_cell.length_c   1.000
_cell.angle_alpha   90.00
_cell.angle_beta   90.00
_cell.angle_gamma   90.00
#
_symmetry.space_group_name_H-M   'P 1'
#
loop_
_entity.id
_entity.type
_entity.pdbx_description
1 polymer ?
#
loop_
_entity_poly.entity_id
_entity_poly.type
_entity_poly.pdbx_seq_one_letter_code
_entity_poly.pdbx_strand_id
1 'polypeptide(L)'
;GSLTGSMTGGGGAGGSRGASPARGKGSPATGGNGAPRGVDAVGFLRRMMEAAAMNPRSGKAAGGTRVAALEAISGLLCDPVVSPKVAPWSHDVLDLCKRSLRSSGSGEPHYRRAAVDAGCAVLRASRDAAIAASAHRASLGIQDDK
;
A
#
# COMPACT_ATOMS: atom_id res chain seq x y z
N GLY A 1 27.74 48.10 37.96
CA GLY A 1 27.34 46.76 38.42
C GLY A 1 28.16 45.75 37.65
N SER A 2 29.00 44.97 38.33
CA SER A 2 29.76 43.88 37.72
C SER A 2 30.24 42.87 38.77
N LEU A 3 30.34 41.62 38.31
CA LEU A 3 31.08 40.44 38.80
C LEU A 3 30.58 39.66 40.02
N THR A 4 30.31 38.36 39.78
CA THR A 4 30.82 37.12 40.44
C THR A 4 29.89 35.97 39.98
N GLY A 5 30.33 34.90 39.30
CA GLY A 5 31.26 33.82 39.70
C GLY A 5 30.40 32.55 39.87
N SER A 6 30.32 31.60 38.93
CA SER A 6 31.27 30.57 38.47
C SER A 6 31.56 29.44 39.49
N MET A 7 31.57 28.20 38.93
CA MET A 7 32.22 26.95 39.42
C MET A 7 31.46 26.18 40.51
N THR A 8 31.38 24.85 40.58
CA THR A 8 32.09 23.72 39.94
C THR A 8 31.38 22.43 40.38
N GLY A 9 31.27 21.40 39.54
CA GLY A 9 32.07 20.17 39.68
C GLY A 9 31.12 18.97 39.57
N GLY A 10 31.29 18.04 38.63
CA GLY A 10 32.27 16.95 38.67
C GLY A 10 31.56 15.69 39.20
N GLY A 11 31.62 14.50 38.63
CA GLY A 11 32.43 13.96 37.54
C GLY A 11 32.33 12.43 37.59
N GLY A 12 32.65 11.81 36.45
CA GLY A 12 33.15 10.43 36.38
C GLY A 12 32.10 9.33 36.26
N ALA A 13 32.40 8.17 35.68
CA ALA A 13 33.55 7.74 34.90
C ALA A 13 33.25 6.32 34.37
N GLY A 14 33.87 5.98 33.23
CA GLY A 14 34.18 4.61 32.82
C GLY A 14 33.06 3.87 32.09
N GLY A 15 33.31 3.08 31.05
CA GLY A 15 34.53 2.69 30.33
C GLY A 15 34.05 1.90 29.09
N SER A 16 34.52 2.22 27.89
CA SER A 16 35.66 1.59 27.21
C SER A 16 35.45 0.14 26.72
N ARG A 17 35.64 -0.02 25.40
CA ARG A 17 36.24 -1.17 24.65
C ARG A 17 35.33 -2.05 23.79
N GLY A 18 35.80 -2.26 22.54
CA GLY A 18 35.44 -3.34 21.61
C GLY A 18 34.81 -2.83 20.31
N ALA A 19 35.53 -2.38 19.28
CA ALA A 19 36.35 -3.15 18.33
C ALA A 19 35.58 -4.20 17.49
N SER A 20 35.15 -3.78 16.29
CA SER A 20 35.27 -4.47 14.99
C SER A 20 34.52 -5.79 14.67
N PRO A 21 34.36 -6.11 13.36
CA PRO A 21 33.15 -6.70 12.79
C PRO A 21 33.27 -8.21 12.53
N ALA A 22 32.14 -8.90 12.35
CA ALA A 22 31.94 -9.91 11.30
C ALA A 22 30.59 -10.65 11.45
N ARG A 23 30.17 -11.16 10.28
CA ARG A 23 29.51 -12.45 10.06
C ARG A 23 27.99 -12.44 9.95
N GLY A 24 27.58 -12.42 8.69
CA GLY A 24 26.21 -12.62 8.27
C GLY A 24 25.62 -13.96 8.67
N LYS A 25 24.29 -13.99 8.60
CA LYS A 25 23.51 -15.15 8.22
C LYS A 25 22.69 -14.73 7.01
N GLY A 26 23.00 -15.36 5.88
CA GLY A 26 22.31 -15.12 4.64
C GLY A 26 20.85 -15.56 4.69
N SER A 27 20.06 -14.91 3.85
CA SER A 27 18.87 -15.49 3.25
C SER A 27 18.79 -14.97 1.81
N PRO A 28 18.30 -15.80 0.89
CA PRO A 28 19.09 -16.22 -0.25
C PRO A 28 19.16 -15.14 -1.33
N ALA A 29 20.36 -15.01 -1.89
CA ALA A 29 20.52 -14.53 -3.25
C ALA A 29 19.83 -15.54 -4.17
N THR A 30 18.56 -15.29 -4.49
CA THR A 30 17.94 -15.93 -5.65
C THR A 30 18.44 -15.19 -6.88
N GLY A 31 19.56 -15.67 -7.41
CA GLY A 31 19.96 -15.40 -8.78
C GLY A 31 18.77 -15.66 -9.71
N GLY A 32 18.61 -14.77 -10.68
CA GLY A 32 17.66 -14.96 -11.75
C GLY A 32 17.88 -13.87 -12.77
N ASN A 33 18.59 -14.26 -13.84
CA ASN A 33 18.64 -13.65 -15.16
C ASN A 33 17.67 -12.48 -15.34
N GLY A 34 18.23 -11.32 -15.68
CA GLY A 34 17.51 -10.08 -15.94
C GLY A 34 16.68 -10.13 -17.24
N ALA A 35 15.66 -10.97 -17.27
CA ALA A 35 14.45 -10.65 -18.01
C ALA A 35 13.66 -9.61 -17.18
N PRO A 36 13.02 -8.61 -17.81
CA PRO A 36 12.15 -7.69 -17.09
C PRO A 36 11.06 -8.51 -16.39
N ARG A 37 11.18 -8.66 -15.06
CA ARG A 37 10.16 -9.35 -14.26
C ARG A 37 8.92 -8.47 -14.31
N GLY A 38 7.94 -8.88 -15.12
CA GLY A 38 6.65 -8.22 -15.16
C GLY A 38 6.13 -8.04 -13.75
N VAL A 39 5.68 -6.83 -13.43
CA VAL A 39 5.16 -6.52 -12.10
C VAL A 39 3.94 -7.41 -11.85
N ASP A 40 4.00 -8.24 -10.80
CA ASP A 40 2.84 -9.01 -10.34
C ASP A 40 1.82 -8.04 -9.73
N ALA A 41 0.90 -7.57 -10.58
CA ALA A 41 -0.14 -6.61 -10.23
C ALA A 41 -1.08 -7.14 -9.14
N VAL A 42 -1.37 -8.44 -9.14
CA VAL A 42 -2.26 -9.05 -8.14
C VAL A 42 -1.54 -9.16 -6.79
N GLY A 43 -0.29 -9.61 -6.78
CA GLY A 43 0.53 -9.62 -5.56
C GLY A 43 0.77 -8.21 -5.01
N PHE A 44 0.93 -7.22 -5.88
CA PHE A 44 1.00 -5.81 -5.47
C PHE A 44 -0.31 -5.33 -4.84
N LEU A 45 -1.46 -5.59 -5.50
CA LEU A 45 -2.77 -5.23 -4.98
C LEU A 45 -3.01 -5.80 -3.58
N ARG A 46 -2.74 -7.10 -3.37
CA ARG A 46 -2.89 -7.75 -2.06
C ARG A 46 -2.07 -7.09 -0.97
N ARG A 47 -0.79 -6.81 -1.24
CA ARG A 47 0.09 -6.09 -0.29
C ARG A 47 -0.43 -4.70 0.04
N MET A 48 -0.99 -3.98 -0.93
CA MET A 48 -1.58 -2.67 -0.69
C MET A 48 -2.88 -2.76 0.11
N MET A 49 -3.72 -3.77 -0.11
CA MET A 49 -4.91 -4.00 0.71
C MET A 49 -4.56 -4.31 2.17
N GLU A 50 -3.53 -5.12 2.41
CA GLU A 50 -2.99 -5.38 3.75
C GLU A 50 -2.48 -4.10 4.41
N ALA A 51 -1.71 -3.29 3.67
CA ALA A 51 -1.19 -2.02 4.17
C ALA A 51 -2.32 -1.02 4.49
N ALA A 52 -3.35 -0.96 3.64
CA ALA A 52 -4.52 -0.12 3.87
C ALA A 52 -5.33 -0.58 5.08
N ALA A 53 -5.40 -1.89 5.36
CA ALA A 53 -6.14 -2.48 6.47
C ALA A 53 -5.44 -2.37 7.84
N MET A 54 -4.24 -1.79 7.92
CA MET A 54 -3.50 -1.63 9.18
C MET A 54 -4.29 -0.83 10.23
N ASN A 55 -4.15 -1.21 11.50
CA ASN A 55 -4.87 -0.59 12.61
C ASN A 55 -4.44 0.89 12.79
N PRO A 56 -5.38 1.87 12.79
CA PRO A 56 -5.08 3.29 12.93
C PRO A 56 -4.25 3.66 14.15
N ARG A 57 -4.36 2.89 15.23
CA ARG A 57 -3.68 3.14 16.50
C ARG A 57 -2.23 2.66 16.53
N SER A 58 -1.76 1.97 15.48
CA SER A 58 -0.36 1.59 15.33
C SER A 58 0.47 2.79 14.90
N GLY A 59 1.64 3.01 15.53
CA GLY A 59 2.57 4.07 15.13
C GLY A 59 3.03 3.99 13.66
N LYS A 60 2.99 2.81 13.05
CA LYS A 60 3.24 2.61 11.61
C LYS A 60 2.09 3.09 10.71
N ALA A 61 0.87 3.16 11.24
CA ALA A 61 -0.34 3.55 10.51
C ALA A 61 -0.66 5.04 10.62
N ALA A 62 0.05 5.78 11.49
CA ALA A 62 -0.12 7.20 11.74
C ALA A 62 0.45 8.10 10.62
N GLY A 63 1.34 7.58 9.77
CA GLY A 63 2.14 8.36 8.80
C GLY A 63 1.64 8.37 7.35
N GLY A 64 0.33 8.35 7.10
CA GLY A 64 -0.21 8.43 5.72
C GLY A 64 -0.07 7.16 4.87
N THR A 65 0.59 6.12 5.37
CA THR A 65 0.79 4.84 4.64
C THR A 65 -0.52 4.21 4.17
N ARG A 66 -1.58 4.27 5.00
CA ARG A 66 -2.89 3.72 4.64
C ARG A 66 -3.58 4.51 3.53
N VAL A 67 -3.36 5.83 3.50
CA VAL A 67 -3.85 6.72 2.44
C VAL A 67 -3.10 6.42 1.15
N ALA A 68 -1.77 6.40 1.20
CA ALA A 68 -0.92 6.07 0.05
C ALA A 68 -1.24 4.68 -0.52
N ALA A 69 -1.56 3.70 0.32
CA ALA A 69 -1.99 2.37 -0.11
C ALA A 69 -3.31 2.42 -0.89
N LEU A 70 -4.32 3.17 -0.43
CA LEU A 70 -5.58 3.36 -1.17
C LEU A 70 -5.38 4.12 -2.47
N GLU A 71 -4.52 5.15 -2.49
CA GLU A 71 -4.16 5.89 -3.70
C GLU A 71 -3.46 4.98 -4.72
N ALA A 72 -2.55 4.11 -4.27
CA ALA A 72 -1.90 3.13 -5.14
C ALA A 72 -2.90 2.11 -5.72
N ILE A 73 -3.85 1.63 -4.90
CA ILE A 73 -4.94 0.76 -5.36
C ILE A 73 -5.78 1.48 -6.43
N SER A 74 -6.14 2.74 -6.18
CA SER A 74 -6.90 3.55 -7.13
C SER A 74 -6.13 3.75 -8.45
N GLY A 75 -4.83 4.05 -8.38
CA GLY A 75 -3.99 4.20 -9.56
C GLY A 75 -3.91 2.90 -10.38
N LEU A 76 -3.76 1.76 -9.71
CA LEU A 76 -3.74 0.45 -10.34
C LEU A 76 -5.05 0.11 -11.08
N LEU A 77 -6.19 0.50 -10.50
CA LEU A 77 -7.52 0.27 -11.09
C LEU A 77 -7.84 1.21 -12.25
N CYS A 78 -7.22 2.40 -12.27
CA CYS A 78 -7.35 3.35 -13.36
C CYS A 78 -6.43 3.03 -14.56
N ASP A 79 -5.44 2.15 -14.40
CA ASP A 79 -4.58 1.72 -15.50
C ASP A 79 -5.33 0.74 -16.42
N PRO A 80 -5.58 1.09 -17.70
CA PRO A 80 -6.35 0.25 -18.62
C PRO A 80 -5.69 -1.10 -18.92
N VAL A 81 -4.37 -1.23 -18.76
CA VAL A 81 -3.63 -2.47 -19.03
C VAL A 81 -3.73 -3.43 -17.85
N VAL A 82 -3.76 -2.90 -16.64
CA VAL A 82 -3.76 -3.69 -15.40
C VAL A 82 -5.17 -3.94 -14.89
N SER A 83 -6.07 -2.97 -15.07
CA SER A 83 -7.46 -2.98 -14.60
C SER A 83 -8.21 -4.29 -14.88
N PRO A 84 -8.17 -4.89 -16.09
CA PRO A 84 -8.86 -6.17 -16.35
C PRO A 84 -8.35 -7.34 -15.50
N LYS A 85 -7.06 -7.32 -15.12
CA LYS A 85 -6.44 -8.37 -14.29
C LYS A 85 -6.83 -8.26 -12.83
N VAL A 86 -7.13 -7.05 -12.37
CA VAL A 86 -7.49 -6.76 -10.98
C VAL A 86 -9.01 -6.64 -10.77
N ALA A 87 -9.81 -6.53 -11.83
CA ALA A 87 -11.27 -6.49 -11.76
C ALA A 87 -11.94 -7.66 -10.98
N PRO A 88 -11.41 -8.90 -11.00
CA PRO A 88 -11.97 -9.97 -10.16
C PRO A 88 -11.86 -9.69 -8.64
N TRP A 89 -10.97 -8.78 -8.23
CA TRP A 89 -10.73 -8.39 -6.84
C TRP A 89 -11.61 -7.21 -6.39
N SER A 90 -12.50 -6.72 -7.25
CA SER A 90 -13.35 -5.56 -6.96
C SER A 90 -14.13 -5.70 -5.65
N HIS A 91 -14.62 -6.90 -5.33
CA HIS A 91 -15.35 -7.16 -4.09
C HIS A 91 -14.49 -6.91 -2.85
N ASP A 92 -13.28 -7.45 -2.81
CA ASP A 92 -12.36 -7.31 -1.67
C ASP A 92 -11.94 -5.86 -1.45
N VAL A 93 -11.71 -5.13 -2.55
CA VAL A 93 -11.40 -3.70 -2.51
C VAL A 93 -12.59 -2.89 -2.00
N LEU A 94 -13.83 -3.21 -2.41
CA LEU A 94 -15.03 -2.55 -1.91
C LEU A 94 -15.27 -2.83 -0.42
N ASP A 95 -15.03 -4.05 0.05
CA ASP A 95 -15.12 -4.42 1.46
C ASP A 95 -14.06 -3.71 2.30
N LEU A 96 -12.85 -3.54 1.77
CA LEU A 96 -11.83 -2.68 2.36
C LEU A 96 -12.34 -1.23 2.43
N CYS A 97 -12.86 -0.66 1.35
CA CYS A 97 -13.37 0.71 1.34
C CYS A 97 -14.51 0.91 2.36
N LYS A 98 -15.43 -0.04 2.47
CA LYS A 98 -16.52 -0.04 3.46
C LYS A 98 -15.99 -0.03 4.90
N ARG A 99 -14.93 -0.79 5.19
CA ARG A 99 -14.24 -0.75 6.49
C ARG A 99 -13.54 0.59 6.71
N SER A 100 -12.88 1.12 5.70
CA SER A 100 -12.18 2.42 5.76
C SER A 100 -13.12 3.58 6.05
N LEU A 101 -14.33 3.57 5.48
CA LEU A 101 -15.37 4.59 5.74
C LEU A 101 -15.84 4.60 7.20
N ARG A 102 -15.79 3.45 7.87
CA ARG A 102 -16.17 3.29 9.28
C ARG A 102 -14.99 3.46 10.25
N SER A 103 -13.78 3.63 9.73
CA SER A 103 -12.58 3.76 10.56
C SER A 103 -12.62 5.07 11.35
N SER A 104 -12.46 4.96 12.67
CA SER A 104 -12.19 6.10 13.55
C SER A 104 -10.73 6.11 14.05
N GLY A 105 -9.94 7.16 13.76
CA GLY A 105 -8.52 7.31 14.11
C GLY A 105 -7.81 8.49 13.43
N SER A 106 -6.56 8.77 13.82
CA SER A 106 -5.74 9.87 13.25
C SER A 106 -5.56 9.77 11.72
N GLY A 107 -5.64 10.89 10.99
CA GLY A 107 -5.58 10.95 9.52
C GLY A 107 -6.90 10.62 8.79
N GLU A 108 -7.99 10.56 9.54
CA GLU A 108 -9.31 10.05 9.16
C GLU A 108 -9.98 10.64 7.89
N PRO A 109 -10.07 11.97 7.69
CA PRO A 109 -10.84 12.52 6.57
C PRO A 109 -10.17 12.21 5.23
N HIS A 110 -8.84 12.24 5.18
CA HIS A 110 -8.08 11.89 3.98
C HIS A 110 -8.19 10.41 3.66
N TYR A 111 -8.15 9.55 4.68
CA TYR A 111 -8.31 8.11 4.50
C TYR A 111 -9.71 7.73 4.01
N ARG A 112 -10.77 8.37 4.54
CA ARG A 112 -12.14 8.20 4.03
C ARG A 112 -12.28 8.68 2.59
N ARG A 113 -11.72 9.85 2.26
CA ARG A 113 -11.75 10.38 0.89
C ARG A 113 -11.05 9.42 -0.08
N ALA A 114 -9.84 8.98 0.25
CA ALA A 114 -9.10 8.02 -0.56
C ALA A 114 -9.86 6.69 -0.73
N ALA A 115 -10.64 6.27 0.27
CA ALA A 115 -11.50 5.09 0.16
C ALA A 115 -12.68 5.31 -0.80
N VAL A 116 -13.28 6.50 -0.82
CA VAL A 116 -14.31 6.86 -1.81
C VAL A 116 -13.72 6.89 -3.21
N ASP A 117 -12.56 7.52 -3.37
CA ASP A 117 -11.87 7.63 -4.67
C ASP A 117 -11.49 6.24 -5.20
N ALA A 118 -10.94 5.37 -4.35
CA ALA A 118 -10.66 3.98 -4.69
C ALA A 118 -11.93 3.19 -5.05
N GLY A 119 -13.03 3.37 -4.30
CA GLY A 119 -14.32 2.76 -4.62
C GLY A 119 -14.85 3.19 -6.01
N CYS A 120 -14.73 4.48 -6.35
CA CYS A 120 -15.06 4.98 -7.68
C CYS A 120 -14.17 4.37 -8.77
N ALA A 121 -12.87 4.21 -8.50
CA ALA A 121 -11.94 3.55 -9.43
C ALA A 121 -12.31 2.08 -9.68
N VAL A 122 -12.73 1.35 -8.63
CA VAL A 122 -13.24 -0.03 -8.77
C VAL A 122 -14.45 -0.06 -9.71
N LEU A 123 -15.42 0.82 -9.53
CA LEU A 123 -16.62 0.86 -10.38
C LEU A 123 -16.28 1.13 -11.85
N ARG A 124 -15.32 2.03 -12.11
CA ARG A 124 -14.83 2.31 -13.47
C ARG A 124 -14.14 1.08 -14.05
N ALA A 125 -13.21 0.48 -13.31
CA ALA A 125 -12.50 -0.73 -13.70
C ALA A 125 -13.46 -1.89 -14.03
N SER A 126 -14.46 -2.12 -13.18
CA SER A 126 -15.47 -3.17 -13.40
C SER A 126 -16.34 -2.89 -14.63
N ARG A 127 -16.73 -1.64 -14.87
CA ARG A 127 -17.46 -1.26 -16.08
C ARG A 127 -16.63 -1.50 -17.33
N ASP A 128 -15.38 -1.05 -17.32
CA ASP A 128 -14.50 -1.15 -18.49
C ASP A 128 -14.16 -2.63 -18.79
N ALA A 129 -13.98 -3.45 -17.76
CA ALA A 129 -13.85 -4.90 -17.89
C ALA A 129 -15.12 -5.56 -18.47
N ALA A 130 -16.31 -5.13 -18.06
CA ALA A 130 -17.57 -5.64 -18.59
C ALA A 130 -17.76 -5.31 -20.08
N ILE A 131 -17.40 -4.09 -20.50
CA ILE A 131 -17.42 -3.67 -21.91
C ILE A 131 -16.42 -4.48 -22.74
N ALA A 132 -15.20 -4.69 -22.22
CA ALA A 132 -14.21 -5.52 -22.89
C ALA A 132 -14.67 -6.98 -23.03
N ALA A 133 -15.31 -7.53 -22.00
CA ALA A 133 -15.85 -8.89 -22.02
C ALA A 133 -17.00 -9.05 -23.02
N SER A 134 -17.93 -8.09 -23.10
CA SER A 134 -19.03 -8.13 -24.07
C SER A 134 -18.54 -7.97 -25.50
N ALA A 135 -17.56 -7.10 -25.76
CA ALA A 135 -16.92 -6.96 -27.06
C ALA A 135 -16.22 -8.26 -27.49
N HIS A 136 -15.51 -8.92 -26.57
CA HIS A 136 -14.89 -10.22 -26.82
C HIS A 136 -15.95 -11.30 -27.12
N ARG A 137 -17.02 -11.38 -26.34
CA ARG A 137 -18.14 -12.32 -26.59
C ARG A 137 -18.80 -12.08 -27.96
N ALA A 138 -19.02 -10.83 -28.35
CA ALA A 138 -19.56 -10.48 -29.66
C ALA A 138 -18.63 -10.92 -30.80
N SER A 139 -17.31 -10.81 -30.63
CA SER A 139 -16.33 -11.28 -31.63
C SER A 139 -16.33 -12.81 -31.82
N LEU A 140 -16.78 -13.55 -30.81
CA LEU A 140 -16.93 -15.01 -30.86
C LEU A 140 -18.28 -15.48 -31.41
N GLY A 141 -19.19 -14.56 -31.78
CA GLY A 141 -20.50 -14.90 -32.32
C GLY A 141 -21.46 -15.56 -31.31
N ILE A 142 -21.17 -15.46 -30.01
CA ILE A 142 -22.03 -15.99 -28.95
C ILE A 142 -23.15 -14.97 -28.70
N GLN A 143 -24.34 -15.20 -29.26
CA GLN A 143 -25.55 -14.46 -28.90
C GLN A 143 -26.12 -15.01 -27.59
N ASP A 144 -26.40 -14.13 -26.63
CA ASP A 144 -27.12 -14.48 -25.41
C ASP A 144 -28.60 -14.71 -25.78
N ASP A 145 -28.99 -15.98 -25.95
CA ASP A 145 -30.40 -16.37 -25.96
C ASP A 145 -31.00 -16.04 -24.59
N LYS A 146 -32.03 -15.18 -24.62
CA LYS A 146 -32.69 -14.60 -23.45
C LYS A 146 -33.40 -15.61 -22.56
#